data_AF-A0A8T3PKQ2-F1
#
_entry.id   AF-A0A8T3PKQ2-F1
#
_cell.length_a   1.000
_cell.length_b   1.000
_cell.length_c   1.000
_cell.angle_alpha   90.00
_cell.angle_beta   90.00
_cell.angle_gamma   90.00
#
_symmetry.space_group_name_H-M   'P 1'
#
loop_
_entity.id
_entity.type
_entity.pdbx_description
1 polymer ?
#
loop_
_entity_poly.entity_id
_entity_poly.type
_entity_poly.pdbx_seq_one_letter_code
_entity_poly.pdbx_strand_id
1 'polypeptide(L)'
;MTLRAAALSLETSSYDSFAQFEKRLGFVLKAAEGTIDSDFFTRVGLRYINAVPFAPSEVKQWVNPALVSPLGEGTFGDVEEHWQRVRGPTTVGGYCFQHGLGTDPQAGRREYILDFDFYREDVTIPETLSIVRQLHDQEYAMFAWSLGDKAKEHLGPSTLKK
;
A
#
# COMPACT_ATOMS: atom_id res chain seq x y z
N MET A 1 11.25 0.24 -12.75
CA MET A 1 11.09 1.68 -13.06
C MET A 1 10.67 1.80 -14.52
N THR A 2 9.59 2.51 -14.77
CA THR A 2 9.07 2.74 -16.12
C THR A 2 8.85 4.24 -16.31
N LEU A 3 9.51 4.83 -17.31
CA LEU A 3 9.33 6.23 -17.70
C LEU A 3 8.65 6.26 -19.08
N ARG A 4 7.51 6.95 -19.18
CA ARG A 4 6.80 7.23 -20.42
C ARG A 4 6.64 8.75 -20.56
N ALA A 5 6.36 9.21 -21.78
CA ALA A 5 6.22 10.64 -22.08
C ALA A 5 5.23 11.39 -21.17
N ALA A 6 4.23 10.69 -20.60
CA ALA A 6 3.20 11.28 -19.73
C ALA A 6 3.03 10.55 -18.39
N ALA A 7 3.95 9.66 -18.01
CA ALA A 7 3.83 8.90 -16.77
C ALA A 7 5.19 8.44 -16.22
N LEU A 8 5.35 8.54 -14.91
CA LEU A 8 6.48 7.99 -14.18
C LEU A 8 5.97 6.95 -13.18
N SER A 9 6.49 5.72 -13.25
CA SER A 9 6.23 4.66 -12.26
C SER A 9 7.53 4.09 -11.69
N LEU A 10 7.62 4.02 -10.35
CA LEU A 10 8.69 3.38 -9.62
C LEU A 10 8.13 2.20 -8.83
N GLU A 11 8.30 1.00 -9.38
CA GLU A 11 7.88 -0.26 -8.75
C GLU A 11 9.09 -1.03 -8.22
N THR A 12 8.96 -1.59 -7.02
CA THR A 12 9.95 -2.50 -6.44
C THR A 12 9.28 -3.50 -5.50
N SER A 13 9.71 -4.76 -5.57
CA SER A 13 9.38 -5.80 -4.59
C SER A 13 10.43 -5.91 -3.47
N SER A 14 11.55 -5.17 -3.59
CA SER A 14 12.64 -5.14 -2.63
C SER A 14 12.71 -3.74 -2.01
N TYR A 15 11.76 -3.49 -1.11
CA TYR A 15 11.60 -2.23 -0.40
C TYR A 15 12.28 -2.31 0.96
N ASP A 16 13.37 -1.56 1.14
CA ASP A 16 14.10 -1.52 2.42
C ASP A 16 13.47 -0.51 3.41
N SER A 17 13.19 0.70 2.92
CA SER A 17 12.66 1.78 3.75
C SER A 17 12.09 2.90 2.89
N PHE A 18 11.19 3.69 3.50
CA PHE A 18 10.59 4.84 2.84
C PHE A 18 11.64 5.89 2.48
N ALA A 19 12.59 6.14 3.37
CA ALA A 19 13.69 7.09 3.12
C ALA A 19 14.54 6.71 1.89
N GLN A 20 14.73 5.41 1.61
CA GLN A 20 15.40 4.99 0.39
C GLN A 20 14.52 5.21 -0.85
N PHE A 21 13.24 4.84 -0.78
CA PHE A 21 12.29 5.06 -1.87
C PHE A 21 12.19 6.55 -2.23
N GLU A 22 12.06 7.40 -1.22
CA GLU A 22 11.96 8.85 -1.34
C GLU A 22 13.22 9.45 -2.02
N LYS A 23 14.42 9.01 -1.63
CA LYS A 23 15.66 9.41 -2.30
C LYS A 23 15.68 9.01 -3.78
N ARG A 24 15.23 7.79 -4.10
CA ARG A 24 15.15 7.31 -5.50
C ARG A 24 14.13 8.11 -6.30
N LEU A 25 12.96 8.39 -5.73
CA LEU A 25 11.94 9.22 -6.36
C LEU A 25 12.47 10.63 -6.62
N GLY A 26 13.13 11.26 -5.64
CA GLY A 26 13.70 12.60 -5.80
C GLY A 26 14.76 12.66 -6.90
N PHE A 27 15.61 11.64 -7.02
CA PHE A 27 16.57 11.53 -8.12
C PHE A 27 15.87 11.48 -9.49
N VAL A 28 14.81 10.69 -9.60
CA VAL A 28 14.07 10.53 -10.85
C VAL A 28 13.30 11.81 -11.21
N LEU A 29 12.65 12.47 -10.24
CA LEU A 29 11.96 13.75 -10.47
C LEU A 29 12.93 14.81 -10.98
N LYS A 30 14.12 14.92 -10.39
CA LYS A 30 15.16 15.85 -10.85
C LYS A 30 15.65 15.53 -12.26
N ALA A 31 15.79 14.25 -12.61
CA ALA A 31 16.16 13.86 -13.97
C ALA A 31 15.04 14.14 -14.99
N ALA A 32 13.78 14.06 -14.56
CA ALA A 32 12.62 14.26 -15.40
C ALA A 32 12.21 15.74 -15.57
N GLU A 33 12.65 16.64 -14.69
CA GLU A 33 12.35 18.09 -14.73
C GLU A 33 12.72 18.74 -16.07
N GLY A 34 13.79 18.27 -16.75
CA GLY A 34 14.17 18.74 -18.09
C GLY A 34 13.49 18.03 -19.26
N THR A 35 12.63 17.04 -18.99
CA THR A 35 11.99 16.19 -20.02
C THR A 35 10.45 16.30 -20.00
N ILE A 36 9.86 16.59 -18.83
CA ILE A 36 8.41 16.73 -18.68
C ILE A 36 8.01 18.14 -19.13
N ASP A 37 7.20 18.22 -20.19
CA ASP A 37 6.62 19.47 -20.72
C ASP A 37 5.37 19.91 -19.92
N SER A 38 5.45 19.81 -18.59
CA SER A 38 4.38 20.18 -17.66
C SER A 38 4.98 20.49 -16.30
N ASP A 39 4.38 21.46 -15.61
CA ASP A 39 4.70 21.89 -14.26
C ASP A 39 3.94 21.12 -13.17
N PHE A 40 3.03 20.22 -13.56
CA PHE A 40 2.25 19.42 -12.62
C PHE A 40 2.00 17.98 -13.10
N PHE A 41 1.69 17.12 -12.14
CA PHE A 41 1.16 15.78 -12.35
C PHE A 41 -0.35 15.79 -12.11
N THR A 42 -1.11 15.20 -13.03
CA THR A 42 -2.55 15.00 -12.86
C THR A 42 -2.86 14.09 -11.68
N ARG A 43 -1.99 13.13 -11.36
CA ARG A 43 -2.09 12.27 -10.18
C ARG A 43 -0.71 11.83 -9.68
N VAL A 44 -0.50 11.98 -8.38
CA VAL A 44 0.62 11.38 -7.64
C VAL A 44 0.04 10.34 -6.70
N GLY A 45 0.51 9.09 -6.83
CA GLY A 45 0.02 7.97 -6.04
C GLY A 45 1.14 7.21 -5.34
N LEU A 46 0.78 6.55 -4.25
CA LEU A 46 1.62 5.64 -3.49
C LEU A 46 0.79 4.40 -3.20
N ARG A 47 1.33 3.22 -3.57
CA ARG A 47 0.62 1.95 -3.45
C ARG A 47 1.50 0.88 -2.85
N TYR A 48 1.02 0.24 -1.79
CA TYR A 48 1.64 -0.94 -1.20
C TYR A 48 0.67 -2.11 -1.23
N ILE A 49 1.19 -3.25 -1.69
CA ILE A 49 0.48 -4.52 -1.69
C ILE A 49 1.22 -5.43 -0.73
N ASN A 50 0.55 -5.80 0.36
CA ASN A 50 1.08 -6.72 1.36
C ASN A 50 0.30 -8.03 1.30
N ALA A 51 1.02 -9.14 1.41
CA ALA A 51 0.45 -10.46 1.55
C ALA A 51 0.80 -11.02 2.92
N VAL A 52 -0.18 -11.58 3.62
CA VAL A 52 0.05 -12.31 4.87
C VAL A 52 -0.41 -13.75 4.73
N PRO A 53 0.21 -14.71 5.45
CA PRO A 53 -0.24 -16.10 5.44
C PRO A 53 -1.73 -16.20 5.81
N PHE A 54 -2.48 -16.98 5.04
CA PHE A 54 -3.89 -17.24 5.34
C PHE A 54 -4.11 -18.68 5.81
N ALA A 55 -4.63 -18.80 7.02
CA ALA A 55 -5.34 -19.98 7.50
C ALA A 55 -6.61 -19.48 8.21
N PRO A 56 -7.82 -20.03 7.94
CA PRO A 56 -9.06 -19.53 8.54
C PRO A 56 -8.98 -19.41 10.08
N SER A 57 -8.40 -20.40 10.74
CA SER A 57 -8.23 -20.43 12.20
C SER A 57 -7.25 -19.39 12.75
N GLU A 58 -6.34 -18.84 11.93
CA GLU A 58 -5.29 -17.92 12.37
C GLU A 58 -5.41 -16.52 11.76
N VAL A 59 -6.26 -16.29 10.76
CA VAL A 59 -6.28 -15.03 10.00
C VAL A 59 -6.53 -13.81 10.90
N LYS A 60 -7.32 -13.97 11.97
CA LYS A 60 -7.59 -12.93 12.98
C LYS A 60 -6.36 -12.53 13.81
N GLN A 61 -5.33 -13.38 13.86
CA GLN A 61 -4.06 -13.08 14.52
C GLN A 61 -3.15 -12.26 13.61
N TRP A 62 -3.28 -12.42 12.28
CA TRP A 62 -2.45 -11.75 11.29
C TRP A 62 -3.07 -10.45 10.76
N VAL A 63 -4.40 -10.42 10.65
CA VAL A 63 -5.18 -9.29 10.11
C VAL A 63 -6.19 -8.84 11.16
N ASN A 64 -6.46 -7.54 11.20
CA ASN A 64 -7.44 -6.94 12.09
C ASN A 64 -8.79 -7.67 11.99
N PRO A 65 -9.35 -8.17 13.12
CA PRO A 65 -10.63 -8.87 13.12
C PRO A 65 -11.79 -8.08 12.50
N ALA A 66 -11.76 -6.75 12.49
CA ALA A 66 -12.77 -5.93 11.82
C ALA A 66 -12.87 -6.20 10.31
N LEU A 67 -11.80 -6.70 9.69
CA LEU A 67 -11.73 -7.00 8.25
C LEU A 67 -12.04 -8.47 7.94
N VAL A 68 -11.76 -9.38 8.87
CA VAL A 68 -11.70 -10.84 8.58
C VAL A 68 -12.60 -11.70 9.48
N SER A 69 -13.39 -11.11 10.39
CA SER A 69 -14.16 -11.90 11.35
C SER A 69 -15.06 -12.97 10.72
N PRO A 70 -15.87 -12.66 9.69
CA PRO A 70 -16.71 -13.67 9.05
C PRO A 70 -15.92 -14.83 8.40
N LEU A 71 -14.72 -14.55 7.90
CA LEU A 71 -13.85 -15.59 7.33
C LEU A 71 -13.25 -16.46 8.43
N GLY A 72 -12.74 -15.85 9.51
CA GLY A 72 -12.12 -16.58 10.61
C GLY A 72 -13.10 -17.36 11.49
N GLU A 73 -14.38 -16.98 11.49
CA GLU A 73 -15.47 -17.72 12.14
C GLU A 73 -16.03 -18.87 11.28
N GLY A 74 -15.64 -18.95 10.00
CA GLY A 74 -16.24 -19.91 9.08
C GLY A 74 -17.71 -19.60 8.75
N THR A 75 -18.15 -18.36 8.93
CA THR A 75 -19.54 -17.92 8.68
C THR A 75 -20.00 -18.24 7.26
N PHE A 76 -19.08 -18.23 6.31
CA PHE A 76 -19.33 -18.52 4.90
C PHE A 76 -18.91 -19.95 4.48
N GLY A 77 -18.47 -20.79 5.41
CA GLY A 77 -17.91 -22.12 5.11
C GLY A 77 -16.54 -22.04 4.43
N ASP A 78 -16.28 -22.96 3.50
CA ASP A 78 -15.03 -23.04 2.74
C ASP A 78 -15.03 -22.00 1.61
N VAL A 79 -14.53 -20.80 1.92
CA VAL A 79 -14.48 -19.69 0.98
C VAL A 79 -13.34 -19.90 -0.03
N GLU A 80 -13.67 -19.86 -1.32
CA GLU A 80 -12.68 -19.86 -2.41
C GLU A 80 -12.21 -18.45 -2.78
N GLU A 81 -13.14 -17.49 -2.80
CA GLU A 81 -12.87 -16.10 -3.15
C GLU A 81 -13.58 -15.15 -2.18
N HIS A 82 -12.87 -14.12 -1.75
CA HIS A 82 -13.43 -13.01 -0.98
C HIS A 82 -12.65 -11.74 -1.29
N TRP A 83 -13.33 -10.68 -1.69
CA TRP A 83 -12.75 -9.36 -1.92
C TRP A 83 -13.65 -8.26 -1.40
N GLN A 84 -13.03 -7.26 -0.79
CA GLN A 84 -13.67 -6.01 -0.39
C GLN A 84 -12.89 -4.84 -0.96
N ARG A 85 -13.62 -3.77 -1.29
CA ARG A 85 -13.06 -2.53 -1.83
C ARG A 85 -13.76 -1.34 -1.21
N VAL A 86 -12.97 -0.46 -0.63
CA VAL A 86 -13.43 0.81 -0.05
C VAL A 86 -12.66 1.94 -0.73
N ARG A 87 -13.37 3.01 -1.07
CA ARG A 87 -12.79 4.22 -1.66
C ARG A 87 -13.38 5.44 -0.99
N GLY A 88 -12.56 6.47 -0.81
CA GLY A 88 -13.04 7.71 -0.25
C GLY A 88 -12.00 8.82 -0.26
N PRO A 89 -12.40 10.02 0.15
CA PRO A 89 -11.48 11.12 0.36
C PRO A 89 -10.68 10.95 1.67
N THR A 90 -9.52 11.59 1.74
CA THR A 90 -8.72 11.82 2.95
C THR A 90 -8.48 13.33 3.12
N THR A 91 -7.82 13.73 4.20
CA THR A 91 -7.37 15.13 4.37
C THR A 91 -6.32 15.55 3.35
N VAL A 92 -5.63 14.59 2.73
CA VAL A 92 -4.55 14.82 1.77
C VAL A 92 -5.00 14.49 0.37
N GLY A 93 -6.02 13.67 0.10
CA GLY A 93 -6.43 13.37 -1.26
C GLY A 93 -7.51 12.30 -1.31
N GLY A 94 -7.25 11.21 -2.01
CA GLY A 94 -8.12 10.04 -2.08
C GLY A 94 -7.39 8.77 -1.69
N TYR A 95 -8.16 7.74 -1.36
CA TYR A 95 -7.63 6.40 -1.15
C TYR A 95 -8.53 5.34 -1.78
N CYS A 96 -7.92 4.22 -2.10
CA CYS A 96 -8.55 2.98 -2.44
C CYS A 96 -7.91 1.86 -1.62
N PHE A 97 -8.70 1.22 -0.77
CA PHE A 97 -8.29 0.05 -0.02
C PHE A 97 -9.00 -1.18 -0.56
N GLN A 98 -8.22 -2.17 -0.99
CA GLN A 98 -8.69 -3.45 -1.45
C GLN A 98 -8.08 -4.54 -0.59
N HIS A 99 -8.87 -5.54 -0.21
CA HIS A 99 -8.35 -6.66 0.55
C HIS A 99 -9.17 -7.92 0.35
N GLY A 100 -8.55 -9.08 0.50
CA GLY A 100 -9.19 -10.32 0.13
C GLY A 100 -8.28 -11.53 0.13
N LEU A 101 -8.83 -12.65 -0.32
CA LEU A 101 -8.08 -13.89 -0.49
C LEU A 101 -7.32 -13.87 -1.81
N GLY A 102 -6.01 -14.08 -1.71
CA GLY A 102 -5.11 -14.31 -2.83
C GLY A 102 -4.53 -15.72 -2.80
N THR A 103 -3.71 -16.02 -3.78
CA THR A 103 -2.90 -17.24 -3.81
C THR A 103 -1.49 -16.84 -4.15
N ASP A 104 -0.53 -17.26 -3.32
CA ASP A 104 0.89 -17.10 -3.61
C ASP A 104 1.19 -17.87 -4.91
N PRO A 105 1.57 -17.19 -6.01
CA PRO A 105 1.78 -17.82 -7.29
C PRO A 105 3.01 -18.76 -7.31
N GLN A 106 3.93 -18.63 -6.35
CA GLN A 106 5.12 -19.49 -6.24
C GLN A 106 4.90 -20.68 -5.31
N ALA A 107 4.22 -20.48 -4.18
CA ALA A 107 4.02 -21.54 -3.19
C ALA A 107 2.67 -22.28 -3.34
N GLY A 108 1.73 -21.74 -4.12
CA GLY A 108 0.36 -22.26 -4.25
C GLY A 108 -0.45 -22.20 -2.96
N ARG A 109 0.01 -21.40 -1.97
CA ARG A 109 -0.63 -21.27 -0.66
C ARG A 109 -1.60 -20.10 -0.68
N ARG A 110 -2.72 -20.23 0.03
CA ARG A 110 -3.65 -19.11 0.23
C ARG A 110 -2.96 -18.02 1.05
N GLU A 111 -3.20 -16.79 0.66
CA GLU A 111 -2.73 -15.59 1.33
C GLU A 111 -3.88 -14.59 1.50
N TYR A 112 -3.73 -13.68 2.44
CA TYR A 112 -4.63 -12.55 2.58
C TYR A 112 -3.92 -11.30 2.10
N ILE A 113 -4.51 -10.64 1.11
CA ILE A 113 -3.95 -9.46 0.46
C ILE A 113 -4.51 -8.19 1.10
N LEU A 114 -3.62 -7.25 1.37
CA LEU A 114 -3.92 -5.89 1.78
C LEU A 114 -3.29 -4.94 0.75
N ASP A 115 -4.12 -4.30 -0.05
CA ASP A 115 -3.74 -3.42 -1.16
C ASP A 115 -4.23 -2.01 -0.89
N PHE A 116 -3.28 -1.13 -0.60
CA PHE A 116 -3.50 0.26 -0.25
C PHE A 116 -3.04 1.13 -1.42
N ASP A 117 -3.90 1.99 -1.94
CA ASP A 117 -3.57 2.97 -2.99
C ASP A 117 -4.03 4.35 -2.51
N PHE A 118 -3.08 5.16 -2.06
CA PHE A 118 -3.31 6.55 -1.64
C PHE A 118 -2.83 7.50 -2.74
N TYR A 119 -3.57 8.57 -3.00
CA TYR A 119 -3.24 9.49 -4.08
C TYR A 119 -3.70 10.92 -3.85
N ARG A 120 -3.09 11.83 -4.60
CA ARG A 120 -3.48 13.23 -4.75
C ARG A 120 -3.58 13.55 -6.24
N GLU A 121 -4.56 14.35 -6.62
CA GLU A 121 -4.70 14.91 -7.97
C GLU A 121 -4.14 16.33 -8.01
N ASP A 122 -3.75 16.77 -9.21
CA ASP A 122 -3.28 18.14 -9.48
C ASP A 122 -2.12 18.58 -8.57
N VAL A 123 -1.00 17.86 -8.65
CA VAL A 123 0.19 18.07 -7.80
C VAL A 123 1.29 18.72 -8.60
N THR A 124 1.82 19.85 -8.14
CA THR A 124 2.96 20.47 -8.82
C THR A 124 4.24 19.63 -8.65
N ILE A 125 5.16 19.71 -9.62
CA ILE A 125 6.44 18.98 -9.53
C ILE A 125 7.19 19.27 -8.22
N PRO A 126 7.34 20.54 -7.75
CA PRO A 126 8.02 20.84 -6.50
C PRO A 126 7.36 20.25 -5.24
N GLU A 127 6.03 20.08 -5.26
CA GLU A 127 5.27 19.55 -4.13
C GLU A 127 5.29 18.02 -4.06
N THR A 128 5.63 17.35 -5.17
CA THR A 128 5.48 15.89 -5.34
C THR A 128 6.11 15.09 -4.19
N LEU A 129 7.35 15.40 -3.80
CA LEU A 129 8.00 14.70 -2.69
C LEU A 129 7.29 14.91 -1.35
N SER A 130 6.83 16.13 -1.08
CA SER A 130 6.08 16.44 0.14
C SER A 130 4.75 15.68 0.19
N ILE A 131 4.03 15.63 -0.93
CA ILE A 131 2.79 14.87 -1.05
C ILE A 131 3.04 13.38 -0.82
N VAL A 132 4.06 12.79 -1.44
CA VAL A 132 4.38 11.36 -1.25
C VAL A 132 4.69 11.03 0.21
N ARG A 133 5.36 11.91 0.96
CA ARG A 133 5.55 11.73 2.42
C ARG A 133 4.22 11.72 3.17
N GLN A 134 3.32 12.65 2.87
CA GLN A 134 2.01 12.70 3.51
C GLN A 134 1.15 11.47 3.18
N LEU A 135 1.21 10.99 1.93
CA LEU A 135 0.53 9.75 1.53
C LEU A 135 1.12 8.56 2.29
N HIS A 136 2.44 8.49 2.46
CA HIS A 136 3.11 7.44 3.23
C HIS A 136 2.64 7.41 4.69
N ASP A 137 2.50 8.56 5.34
CA ASP A 137 2.03 8.62 6.72
C ASP A 137 0.58 8.12 6.87
N GLN A 138 -0.30 8.50 5.93
CA GLN A 138 -1.70 8.04 5.91
C GLN A 138 -1.79 6.54 5.65
N GLU A 139 -1.01 6.06 4.69
CA GLU A 139 -0.97 4.66 4.32
C GLU A 139 -0.40 3.81 5.45
N TYR A 140 0.68 4.26 6.10
CA TYR A 140 1.26 3.58 7.25
C TYR A 140 0.27 3.45 8.40
N ALA A 141 -0.51 4.50 8.69
CA ALA A 141 -1.55 4.45 9.71
C ALA A 141 -2.62 3.38 9.38
N MET A 142 -3.04 3.29 8.11
CA MET A 142 -4.01 2.29 7.66
C MET A 142 -3.43 0.88 7.68
N PHE A 143 -2.19 0.71 7.23
CA PHE A 143 -1.46 -0.54 7.31
C PHE A 143 -1.35 -1.02 8.77
N ALA A 144 -0.84 -0.18 9.68
CA ALA A 144 -0.70 -0.54 11.08
C ALA A 144 -2.03 -0.92 11.75
N TRP A 145 -3.13 -0.24 11.39
CA TRP A 145 -4.47 -0.60 11.85
C TRP A 145 -4.95 -1.95 11.29
N SER A 146 -4.60 -2.28 10.04
CA SER A 146 -5.01 -3.52 9.38
C SER A 146 -4.34 -4.78 9.94
N LEU A 147 -3.29 -4.64 10.76
CA LEU A 147 -2.55 -5.76 11.31
C LEU A 147 -3.21 -6.34 12.57
N GLY A 148 -3.22 -7.68 12.64
CA GLY A 148 -3.45 -8.41 13.88
C GLY A 148 -2.19 -8.46 14.76
N ASP A 149 -2.33 -8.96 15.98
CA ASP A 149 -1.26 -8.89 16.98
C ASP A 149 -0.03 -9.72 16.61
N LYS A 150 -0.21 -10.90 16.01
CA LYS A 150 0.90 -11.75 15.52
C LYS A 150 1.69 -11.06 14.43
N ALA A 151 1.03 -10.30 13.56
CA ALA A 151 1.71 -9.53 12.52
C ALA A 151 2.52 -8.36 13.12
N LYS A 152 1.98 -7.67 14.13
CA LYS A 152 2.70 -6.60 14.83
C LYS A 152 3.92 -7.13 15.57
N GLU A 153 3.80 -8.27 16.24
CA GLU A 153 4.92 -8.94 16.90
C GLU A 153 5.98 -9.38 15.90
N HIS A 154 5.56 -9.96 14.76
CA HIS A 154 6.48 -10.39 13.71
C HIS A 154 7.29 -9.25 13.10
N LEU A 155 6.67 -8.09 12.89
CA LEU A 155 7.34 -6.88 12.38
C LEU A 155 8.20 -6.20 13.45
N GLY A 156 7.96 -6.48 14.74
CA GLY A 156 8.63 -5.85 15.87
C GLY A 156 8.18 -4.40 16.12
N PRO A 157 8.74 -3.74 17.15
CA PRO A 157 8.45 -2.33 17.41
C PRO A 157 8.89 -1.47 16.23
N SER A 158 7.95 -0.75 15.63
CA SER A 158 8.22 0.19 14.54
C SER A 158 9.23 1.25 14.99
N THR A 159 10.47 1.12 14.55
CA THR A 159 11.45 2.22 14.62
C THR A 159 11.18 3.23 13.51
N LEU A 160 9.98 3.82 13.50
CA LEU A 160 9.79 5.10 12.83
C LEU A 160 10.52 6.13 13.69
N LYS A 161 11.76 6.45 13.31
CA LYS A 161 12.37 7.69 13.80
C LYS A 161 11.49 8.82 13.28
N LYS A 162 10.78 9.46 14.22
CA LYS A 162 10.11 10.74 14.02
C LYS A 162 11.04 11.76 13.36
#